data_AF-A0A974UGQ9-F1
#
_entry.id   AF-A0A974UGQ9-F1
#
_cell.length_a   1.000
_cell.length_b   1.000
_cell.length_c   1.000
_cell.angle_alpha   90.00
_cell.angle_beta   90.00
_cell.angle_gamma   90.00
#
_symmetry.space_group_name_H-M   'P 1'
#
loop_
_entity.id
_entity.type
_entity.pdbx_description
1 polymer ?
#
loop_
_entity_poly.entity_id
_entity_poly.type
_entity_poly.pdbx_seq_one_letter_code
_entity_poly.pdbx_strand_id
1 'polypeptide(L)'
;MGKTKNGLERLMNSFKIYDEFDEKVYHDAHLLLNIYSDVLWGIKNSYTNIVCECKEIYGNSSVAVLDVMTEFGSDLKAKLLHEQLEDTEASKVIIDIINSALLRLKTYPKKGEAYHKILNATYFSDKKYEVQDLLDMLELSRSTYFRQRKKAISLFGVILWGYVLPEFISNMRLD
;
A
#
# COMPACT_ATOMS: atom_id res chain seq x y z
N MET A 1 -21.04 -21.45 -35.01
CA MET A 1 -20.78 -20.05 -34.63
C MET A 1 -21.14 -19.69 -33.16
N GLY A 2 -21.36 -20.66 -32.24
CA GLY A 2 -21.86 -20.38 -30.87
C GLY A 2 -20.84 -20.29 -29.72
N LYS A 3 -19.58 -20.72 -29.90
CA LYS A 3 -18.59 -20.76 -28.80
C LYS A 3 -17.83 -19.44 -28.58
N THR A 4 -17.67 -18.62 -29.62
CA THR A 4 -16.91 -17.36 -29.57
C THR A 4 -17.68 -16.22 -28.90
N LYS A 5 -19.01 -16.16 -29.03
CA LYS A 5 -19.85 -15.15 -28.33
C LYS A 5 -19.74 -15.26 -26.82
N ASN A 6 -19.79 -16.49 -26.28
CA ASN A 6 -19.73 -16.74 -24.84
C ASN A 6 -18.33 -16.42 -24.26
N GLY A 7 -17.25 -16.70 -25.01
CA GLY A 7 -15.88 -16.34 -24.61
C GLY A 7 -15.64 -14.82 -24.57
N LEU A 8 -16.13 -14.09 -25.57
CA LEU A 8 -16.04 -12.63 -25.61
C LEU A 8 -16.91 -11.98 -24.54
N GLU A 9 -18.12 -12.48 -24.28
CA GLU A 9 -18.97 -12.00 -23.18
C GLU A 9 -18.32 -12.25 -21.81
N ARG A 10 -17.64 -13.38 -21.61
CA ARG A 10 -16.90 -13.66 -20.37
C ARG A 10 -15.70 -12.75 -20.20
N LEU A 11 -14.93 -12.50 -21.26
CA LEU A 11 -13.83 -11.52 -21.27
C LEU A 11 -14.35 -10.10 -21.00
N MET A 12 -15.41 -9.69 -21.70
CA MET A 12 -16.02 -8.38 -21.51
C MET A 12 -16.61 -8.24 -20.10
N ASN A 13 -17.18 -9.30 -19.52
CA ASN A 13 -17.68 -9.27 -18.15
C ASN A 13 -16.53 -9.22 -17.13
N SER A 14 -15.44 -9.96 -17.33
CA SER A 14 -14.26 -9.83 -16.46
C SER A 14 -13.67 -8.42 -16.53
N PHE A 15 -13.70 -7.75 -17.70
CA PHE A 15 -13.26 -6.36 -17.83
C PHE A 15 -14.32 -5.32 -17.40
N LYS A 16 -15.61 -5.67 -17.33
CA LYS A 16 -16.69 -4.79 -16.86
C LYS A 16 -16.70 -4.62 -15.34
N ILE A 17 -16.18 -5.58 -14.59
CA ILE A 17 -16.02 -5.46 -13.11
C ILE A 17 -15.24 -4.17 -12.76
N TYR A 18 -14.38 -3.67 -13.66
CA TYR A 18 -13.58 -2.46 -13.46
C TYR A 18 -14.31 -1.14 -13.78
N ASP A 19 -15.45 -1.18 -14.48
CA ASP A 19 -16.16 0.04 -14.92
C ASP A 19 -17.36 0.38 -14.02
N GLU A 20 -17.77 -0.56 -13.16
CA GLU A 20 -18.81 -0.35 -12.17
C GLU A 20 -18.19 0.25 -10.89
N PHE A 21 -18.70 1.41 -10.48
CA PHE A 21 -18.22 2.07 -9.26
C PHE A 21 -18.71 1.31 -8.04
N ASP A 22 -17.79 0.63 -7.35
CA ASP A 22 -18.04 0.03 -6.04
C ASP A 22 -17.71 1.04 -4.93
N GLU A 23 -18.74 1.50 -4.22
CA GLU A 23 -18.63 2.48 -3.14
C GLU A 23 -17.82 1.94 -1.95
N LYS A 24 -17.93 0.65 -1.66
CA LYS A 24 -17.21 0.03 -0.55
C LYS A 24 -15.72 -0.07 -0.88
N VAL A 25 -15.38 -0.56 -2.08
CA VAL A 25 -13.98 -0.64 -2.55
C VAL A 25 -13.35 0.76 -2.57
N TYR A 26 -14.10 1.77 -3.03
CA TYR A 26 -13.64 3.15 -2.98
C TYR A 26 -13.39 3.65 -1.55
N HIS A 27 -14.32 3.40 -0.63
CA HIS A 27 -14.21 3.82 0.76
C HIS A 27 -12.99 3.19 1.43
N ASP A 28 -12.84 1.88 1.33
CA ASP A 28 -11.74 1.13 1.94
C ASP A 28 -10.39 1.57 1.34
N ALA A 29 -10.32 1.74 0.00
CA ALA A 29 -9.12 2.28 -0.67
C ALA A 29 -8.78 3.67 -0.18
N HIS A 30 -9.79 4.53 -0.04
CA HIS A 30 -9.59 5.92 0.36
C HIS A 30 -9.05 6.01 1.79
N LEU A 31 -9.58 5.22 2.72
CA LEU A 31 -9.07 5.12 4.08
C LEU A 31 -7.62 4.65 4.10
N LEU A 32 -7.31 3.57 3.39
CA LEU A 32 -5.95 3.01 3.33
C LEU A 32 -4.93 4.03 2.83
N LEU A 33 -5.29 4.78 1.78
CA LEU A 33 -4.43 5.84 1.23
C LEU A 33 -4.24 7.01 2.20
N ASN A 34 -5.24 7.35 3.02
CA ASN A 34 -5.10 8.43 4.00
C ASN A 34 -4.18 8.05 5.16
N ILE A 35 -4.21 6.78 5.61
CA ILE A 35 -3.39 6.33 6.74
C ILE A 35 -1.97 5.92 6.33
N TYR A 36 -1.69 5.78 5.02
CA TYR A 36 -0.40 5.34 4.50
C TYR A 36 0.78 6.12 5.10
N SER A 37 0.73 7.45 5.08
CA SER A 37 1.82 8.29 5.57
C SER A 37 2.02 8.18 7.08
N ASP A 38 0.92 8.02 7.83
CA ASP A 38 0.96 7.84 9.28
C ASP A 38 1.58 6.48 9.64
N VAL A 39 1.20 5.42 8.90
CA VAL A 39 1.78 4.07 9.06
C VAL A 39 3.26 4.07 8.68
N LEU A 40 3.63 4.69 7.57
CA LEU A 40 5.03 4.80 7.13
C LEU A 40 5.88 5.57 8.15
N TRP A 41 5.34 6.64 8.73
CA TRP A 41 5.99 7.37 9.82
C TRP A 41 6.12 6.50 11.08
N GLY A 42 5.06 5.77 11.45
CA GLY A 42 5.05 4.84 12.58
C GLY A 42 6.12 3.75 12.46
N ILE A 43 6.26 3.13 11.29
CA ILE A 43 7.30 2.12 11.01
C ILE A 43 8.70 2.72 11.19
N LYS A 44 8.97 3.90 10.61
CA LYS A 44 10.28 4.58 10.74
C LYS A 44 10.61 4.92 12.20
N ASN A 45 9.61 5.35 12.97
CA ASN A 45 9.79 5.64 14.38
C ASN A 45 9.99 4.37 15.21
N SER A 46 9.22 3.32 14.94
CA SER A 46 9.37 2.01 15.60
C SER A 46 10.77 1.44 15.39
N TYR A 47 11.27 1.45 14.15
CA TYR A 47 12.63 1.00 13.84
C TYR A 47 13.68 1.82 14.60
N THR A 48 13.49 3.14 14.69
CA THR A 48 14.39 4.03 15.43
C THR A 48 14.39 3.70 16.94
N ASN A 49 13.20 3.47 17.51
CA ASN A 49 13.05 3.06 18.91
C ASN A 49 13.72 1.72 19.19
N ILE A 50 13.48 0.70 18.35
CA ILE A 50 14.11 -0.62 18.46
C ILE A 50 15.64 -0.49 18.43
N VAL A 51 16.20 0.30 17.50
CA VAL A 51 17.65 0.54 17.43
C VAL A 51 18.20 1.22 18.68
N CYS A 52 17.47 2.19 19.25
CA CYS A 52 17.84 2.85 20.50
C CYS A 52 17.81 1.89 21.69
N GLU A 53 16.73 1.12 21.86
CA GLU A 53 16.61 0.14 22.94
C GLU A 53 17.67 -0.96 22.84
N CYS A 54 17.99 -1.42 21.63
CA CYS A 54 19.11 -2.35 21.40
C CYS A 54 20.46 -1.74 21.84
N LYS A 55 20.70 -0.46 21.55
CA LYS A 55 21.92 0.23 21.98
C LYS A 55 21.98 0.38 23.51
N GLU A 56 20.85 0.65 24.16
CA GLU A 56 20.79 0.77 25.62
C GLU A 56 21.01 -0.58 26.33
N ILE A 57 20.41 -1.65 25.81
CA ILE A 57 20.46 -2.98 26.42
C ILE A 57 21.81 -3.65 26.13
N TYR A 58 22.32 -3.53 24.90
CA TYR A 58 23.46 -4.32 24.43
C TYR A 58 24.74 -3.50 24.20
N GLY A 59 24.70 -2.17 24.36
CA GLY A 59 25.86 -1.28 24.17
C GLY A 59 26.35 -1.15 22.72
N ASN A 60 25.70 -1.83 21.78
CA ASN A 60 26.02 -1.80 20.36
C ASN A 60 24.73 -1.75 19.52
N SER A 61 24.63 -0.74 18.66
CA SER A 61 23.51 -0.61 17.71
C SER A 61 23.62 -1.54 16.50
N SER A 62 24.70 -2.33 16.40
CA SER A 62 24.93 -3.31 15.33
C SER A 62 24.60 -4.74 15.73
N VAL A 63 24.11 -5.00 16.95
CA VAL A 63 23.55 -6.31 17.29
C VAL A 63 22.41 -6.52 16.31
N ALA A 64 22.63 -7.44 15.37
CA ALA A 64 21.68 -7.67 14.30
C ALA A 64 20.37 -8.05 14.99
N VAL A 65 19.27 -7.52 14.50
CA VAL A 65 17.92 -7.94 14.92
C VAL A 65 17.78 -9.47 15.01
N LEU A 66 18.56 -10.21 14.21
CA LEU A 66 18.74 -11.66 14.24
C LEU A 66 19.33 -12.23 15.55
N ASP A 67 20.29 -11.56 16.20
CA ASP A 67 20.89 -12.02 17.46
C ASP A 67 19.89 -11.89 18.62
N VAL A 68 18.97 -10.93 18.55
CA VAL A 68 17.84 -10.84 19.48
C VAL A 68 16.92 -12.06 19.29
N MET A 69 16.71 -12.55 18.05
CA MET A 69 15.83 -13.68 17.71
C MET A 69 16.39 -15.05 18.08
N THR A 70 17.72 -15.22 18.06
CA THR A 70 18.37 -16.53 18.21
C THR A 70 18.82 -16.83 19.63
N GLU A 71 18.91 -15.84 20.51
CA GLU A 71 19.53 -16.02 21.82
C GLU A 71 18.74 -15.30 22.92
N PHE A 72 18.55 -15.98 24.06
CA PHE A 72 17.97 -15.51 25.34
C PHE A 72 16.42 -15.54 25.42
N GLY A 73 15.78 -16.39 26.24
CA GLY A 73 16.14 -16.82 27.58
C GLY A 73 15.53 -15.88 28.64
N SER A 74 14.23 -16.04 28.94
CA SER A 74 13.51 -15.50 30.12
C SER A 74 13.45 -13.97 30.38
N ASP A 75 14.13 -13.10 29.63
CA ASP A 75 14.04 -11.64 29.87
C ASP A 75 12.77 -11.04 29.22
N LEU A 76 11.95 -10.38 30.04
CA LEU A 76 10.70 -9.75 29.63
C LEU A 76 10.94 -8.62 28.60
N LYS A 77 12.06 -7.91 28.71
CA LYS A 77 12.38 -6.79 27.80
C LYS A 77 12.74 -7.29 26.39
N ALA A 78 13.49 -8.40 26.29
CA ALA A 78 13.80 -9.00 24.99
C ALA A 78 12.53 -9.51 24.28
N LYS A 79 11.56 -10.05 25.03
CA LYS A 79 10.25 -10.45 24.47
C LYS A 79 9.43 -9.27 23.94
N LEU A 80 9.37 -8.17 24.68
CA LEU A 80 8.64 -6.97 24.23
C LEU A 80 9.27 -6.37 22.95
N LEU A 81 10.60 -6.40 22.85
CA LEU A 81 11.31 -5.97 21.64
C LEU A 81 10.99 -6.87 20.43
N HIS A 82 10.87 -8.18 20.65
CA HIS A 82 10.42 -9.11 19.61
C HIS A 82 9.02 -8.82 19.12
N GLU A 83 8.07 -8.66 20.03
CA GLU A 83 6.68 -8.35 19.69
C GLU A 83 6.58 -7.03 18.90
N GLN A 84 7.32 -6.00 19.33
CA GLN A 84 7.38 -4.72 18.60
C GLN A 84 7.98 -4.85 17.20
N LEU A 85 8.99 -5.71 17.03
CA LEU A 85 9.59 -5.98 15.73
C LEU A 85 8.61 -6.72 14.81
N GLU A 86 7.92 -7.74 15.32
CA GLU A 86 6.90 -8.48 14.58
C GLU A 86 5.77 -7.55 14.09
N ASP A 87 5.26 -6.68 14.96
CA ASP A 87 4.25 -5.68 14.60
C ASP A 87 4.75 -4.70 13.52
N THR A 88 6.03 -4.33 13.59
CA THR A 88 6.67 -3.44 12.62
C THR A 88 6.82 -4.12 11.25
N GLU A 89 7.23 -5.38 11.22
CA GLU A 89 7.33 -6.16 9.98
C GLU A 89 5.95 -6.44 9.37
N ALA A 90 4.92 -6.72 10.19
CA ALA A 90 3.55 -6.83 9.71
C ALA A 90 3.05 -5.52 9.05
N SER A 91 3.39 -4.37 9.66
CA SER A 91 3.05 -3.05 9.10
C SER A 91 3.77 -2.78 7.78
N LYS A 92 5.02 -3.23 7.65
CA LYS A 92 5.82 -3.10 6.42
C LYS A 92 5.25 -3.94 5.26
N VAL A 93 4.74 -5.14 5.55
CA VAL A 93 4.03 -5.95 4.55
C VAL A 93 2.85 -5.18 3.93
N ILE A 94 2.10 -4.43 4.74
CA ILE A 94 0.98 -3.61 4.24
C ILE A 94 1.49 -2.54 3.26
N ILE A 95 2.62 -1.88 3.58
CA ILE A 95 3.27 -0.90 2.70
C ILE A 95 3.69 -1.53 1.38
N ASP A 96 4.28 -2.73 1.40
CA ASP A 96 4.72 -3.44 0.20
C ASP A 96 3.55 -3.84 -0.72
N ILE A 97 2.42 -4.24 -0.12
CA ILE A 97 1.18 -4.54 -0.84
C ILE A 97 0.63 -3.27 -1.51
N ILE A 98 0.61 -2.13 -0.80
CA ILE A 98 0.18 -0.84 -1.35
C ILE A 98 1.07 -0.42 -2.52
N ASN A 99 2.40 -0.49 -2.36
CA ASN A 99 3.37 -0.16 -3.39
C ASN A 99 3.21 -1.04 -4.64
N SER A 100 2.99 -2.34 -4.45
CA SER A 100 2.73 -3.29 -5.53
C SER A 100 1.44 -2.93 -6.30
N ALA A 101 0.38 -2.53 -5.60
CA ALA A 101 -0.85 -2.06 -6.22
C ALA A 101 -0.65 -0.75 -7.00
N LEU A 102 0.16 0.20 -6.51
CA LEU A 102 0.49 1.42 -7.25
C LEU A 102 1.28 1.14 -8.52
N LEU A 103 2.26 0.23 -8.47
CA LEU A 103 3.04 -0.15 -9.64
C LEU A 103 2.15 -0.78 -10.73
N ARG A 104 1.23 -1.66 -10.33
CA ARG A 104 0.25 -2.25 -11.25
C ARG A 104 -0.79 -1.23 -11.74
N LEU A 105 -1.17 -0.26 -10.93
CA LEU A 105 -1.99 0.87 -11.37
C LEU A 105 -1.29 1.68 -12.46
N LYS A 106 0.02 1.95 -12.30
CA LYS A 106 0.81 2.71 -13.28
C LYS A 106 0.84 2.03 -14.65
N THR A 107 0.89 0.70 -14.69
CA THR A 107 0.90 -0.08 -15.93
C THR A 107 -0.50 -0.32 -16.52
N TYR A 108 -1.56 0.11 -15.83
CA TYR A 108 -2.92 -0.02 -16.34
C TYR A 108 -3.12 0.77 -17.65
N PRO A 109 -3.74 0.18 -18.68
CA PRO A 109 -3.90 0.83 -19.99
C PRO A 109 -4.61 2.18 -19.92
N LYS A 110 -4.31 3.05 -20.89
CA LYS A 110 -4.90 4.39 -21.09
C LYS A 110 -4.54 5.40 -19.99
N LYS A 111 -5.12 5.25 -18.79
CA LYS A 111 -5.08 6.26 -17.72
C LYS A 111 -4.27 5.86 -16.50
N GLY A 112 -3.66 4.67 -16.49
CA GLY A 112 -2.89 4.17 -15.35
C GLY A 112 -1.81 5.15 -14.88
N GLU A 113 -0.99 5.66 -15.80
CA GLU A 113 0.05 6.62 -15.46
C GLU A 113 -0.51 7.94 -14.89
N ALA A 114 -1.60 8.46 -15.46
CA ALA A 114 -2.25 9.67 -14.96
C ALA A 114 -2.85 9.46 -13.56
N TYR A 115 -3.49 8.32 -13.31
CA TYR A 115 -4.01 7.96 -12.00
C TYR A 115 -2.91 7.76 -10.97
N HIS A 116 -1.82 7.09 -11.36
CA HIS A 116 -0.63 6.96 -10.53
C HIS A 116 -0.04 8.34 -10.15
N LYS A 117 0.08 9.28 -11.09
CA LYS A 117 0.55 10.66 -10.81
C LYS A 117 -0.36 11.38 -9.81
N ILE A 118 -1.68 11.30 -10.01
CA ILE A 118 -2.66 11.91 -9.09
C ILE A 118 -2.51 11.33 -7.68
N LEU A 119 -2.47 10.00 -7.54
CA LEU A 119 -2.35 9.38 -6.22
C LEU A 119 -1.02 9.73 -5.54
N ASN A 120 0.10 9.66 -6.27
CA ASN A 120 1.42 10.00 -5.71
C ASN A 120 1.48 11.43 -5.18
N ALA A 121 1.04 12.40 -5.98
CA ALA A 121 1.02 13.79 -5.56
C ALA A 121 0.08 14.01 -4.35
N THR A 122 -1.04 13.29 -4.29
CA THR A 122 -2.07 13.48 -3.25
C THR A 122 -1.72 12.82 -1.92
N TYR A 123 -1.14 11.61 -1.94
CA TYR A 123 -1.03 10.75 -0.75
C TYR A 123 0.40 10.36 -0.38
N PHE A 124 1.32 10.28 -1.35
CA PHE A 124 2.64 9.67 -1.17
C PHE A 124 3.78 10.69 -1.21
N SER A 125 3.45 11.97 -1.32
CA SER A 125 4.43 13.05 -1.23
C SER A 125 4.88 13.26 0.22
N ASP A 126 6.18 13.44 0.41
CA ASP A 126 6.76 13.85 1.70
C ASP A 126 6.22 15.21 2.20
N LYS A 127 5.67 16.02 1.29
CA LYS A 127 5.03 17.30 1.59
C LYS A 127 3.53 17.21 1.36
N LYS A 128 2.76 17.72 2.31
CA LYS A 128 1.32 17.93 2.15
C LYS A 128 1.10 19.18 1.30
N TYR A 129 0.73 18.98 0.04
CA TYR A 129 0.38 20.06 -0.87
C TYR A 129 -1.03 20.58 -0.60
N GLU A 130 -1.23 21.89 -0.72
CA GLU A 130 -2.58 22.42 -0.81
C GLU A 130 -3.24 21.99 -2.12
N VAL A 131 -4.58 22.03 -2.15
CA VAL A 131 -5.32 21.64 -3.36
C VAL A 131 -4.88 22.49 -4.55
N GLN A 132 -4.62 23.79 -4.37
CA GLN A 132 -4.20 24.66 -5.47
C GLN A 132 -2.84 24.22 -6.05
N ASP A 133 -1.86 23.95 -5.20
CA ASP A 133 -0.54 23.46 -5.63
C ASP A 133 -0.64 22.13 -6.39
N LEU A 134 -1.53 21.23 -5.95
CA LEU A 134 -1.79 19.96 -6.65
C LEU A 134 -2.39 20.18 -8.03
N LEU A 135 -3.32 21.13 -8.17
CA LEU A 135 -3.93 21.44 -9.45
C LEU A 135 -2.91 22.01 -10.43
N ASP A 136 -2.04 22.90 -9.95
CA ASP A 136 -0.99 23.53 -10.76
C ASP A 136 0.08 22.50 -11.16
N MET A 137 0.53 21.66 -10.22
CA MET A 137 1.50 20.59 -10.48
C MET A 137 1.00 19.54 -11.47
N LEU A 138 -0.29 19.17 -11.39
CA LEU A 138 -0.89 18.16 -12.26
C LEU A 138 -1.43 18.75 -13.56
N GLU A 139 -1.43 20.08 -13.71
CA GLU A 139 -2.04 20.83 -14.82
C GLU A 139 -3.53 20.47 -15.01
N LEU A 140 -4.28 20.36 -13.90
CA LEU A 140 -5.69 19.96 -13.91
C LEU A 140 -6.60 21.05 -13.36
N SER A 141 -7.78 21.20 -13.98
CA SER A 141 -8.86 21.95 -13.36
C SER A 141 -9.38 21.23 -12.11
N ARG A 142 -9.90 21.99 -11.14
CA ARG A 142 -10.47 21.45 -9.89
C ARG A 142 -11.48 20.33 -10.13
N SER A 143 -12.43 20.55 -11.04
CA SER A 143 -13.46 19.55 -11.37
C SER A 143 -12.86 18.28 -11.99
N THR A 144 -11.84 18.42 -12.82
CA THR A 144 -11.14 17.28 -13.41
C THR A 144 -10.37 16.51 -12.36
N TYR A 145 -9.63 17.19 -11.48
CA TYR A 145 -8.87 16.57 -10.40
C TYR A 145 -9.75 15.69 -9.51
N PHE A 146 -10.82 16.22 -8.92
CA PHE A 146 -11.68 15.43 -8.02
C PHE A 146 -12.32 14.23 -8.73
N ARG A 147 -12.74 14.41 -9.98
CA ARG A 147 -13.31 13.32 -10.79
C ARG A 147 -12.29 12.24 -11.11
N GLN A 148 -11.08 12.60 -11.55
CA GLN A 148 -10.03 11.62 -11.87
C GLN A 148 -9.46 10.97 -10.60
N ARG A 149 -9.30 11.72 -9.50
CA ARG A 149 -8.90 11.18 -8.20
C ARG A 149 -9.87 10.11 -7.71
N LYS A 150 -11.19 10.36 -7.79
CA LYS A 150 -12.20 9.35 -7.42
C LYS A 150 -12.03 8.06 -8.24
N LYS A 151 -11.81 8.19 -9.55
CA LYS A 151 -11.55 7.04 -10.44
C LYS A 151 -10.23 6.33 -10.13
N ALA A 152 -9.17 7.08 -9.84
CA ALA A 152 -7.87 6.55 -9.47
C ALA A 152 -7.94 5.71 -8.19
N ILE A 153 -8.60 6.21 -7.15
CA ILE A 153 -8.80 5.50 -5.87
C ILE A 153 -9.61 4.23 -6.09
N SER A 154 -10.68 4.31 -6.88
CA SER A 154 -11.53 3.15 -7.17
C SER A 154 -10.73 2.05 -7.89
N LEU A 155 -10.01 2.41 -8.96
CA LEU A 155 -9.19 1.46 -9.71
C LEU A 155 -8.05 0.90 -8.86
N PHE A 156 -7.41 1.73 -8.03
CA PHE A 156 -6.41 1.26 -7.06
C PHE A 156 -6.99 0.20 -6.13
N GLY A 157 -8.20 0.42 -5.58
CA GLY A 157 -8.87 -0.56 -4.74
C GLY A 157 -9.14 -1.87 -5.47
N VAL A 158 -9.68 -1.82 -6.69
CA VAL A 158 -9.91 -3.05 -7.47
C VAL A 158 -8.59 -3.78 -7.76
N ILE A 159 -7.50 -3.06 -8.04
CA ILE A 159 -6.18 -3.66 -8.23
C ILE A 159 -5.67 -4.34 -6.95
N LEU A 160 -5.81 -3.63 -5.83
CA LEU A 160 -5.36 -4.07 -4.52
C LEU A 160 -6.07 -5.35 -4.08
N TRP A 161 -7.40 -5.33 -3.97
CA TRP A 161 -8.18 -6.46 -3.47
C TRP A 161 -8.45 -7.53 -4.53
N GLY A 162 -8.53 -7.16 -5.80
CA GLY A 162 -8.85 -8.08 -6.89
C GLY A 162 -7.66 -8.86 -7.43
N TYR A 163 -6.43 -8.37 -7.21
CA TYR A 163 -5.24 -9.00 -7.78
C TYR A 163 -4.06 -9.08 -6.82
N VAL A 164 -3.59 -7.94 -6.28
CA VAL A 164 -2.34 -7.91 -5.52
C VAL A 164 -2.46 -8.68 -4.21
N LEU A 165 -3.52 -8.43 -3.44
CA LEU A 165 -3.73 -9.11 -2.16
C LEU A 165 -3.95 -10.63 -2.33
N PRO A 166 -4.79 -11.11 -3.28
CA PRO A 166 -4.89 -12.55 -3.58
C PRO A 166 -3.57 -13.20 -4.00
N GLU A 167 -2.77 -12.53 -4.85
CA GLU A 167 -1.45 -13.01 -5.26
C GLU A 167 -0.50 -13.11 -4.06
N PHE A 168 -0.47 -12.08 -3.21
CA PHE A 168 0.34 -12.06 -2.01
C PHE A 168 0.00 -13.19 -1.04
N ILE A 169 -1.30 -13.38 -0.73
CA ILE A 169 -1.78 -14.47 0.13
C ILE A 169 -1.44 -15.84 -0.46
N SER A 170 -1.52 -15.98 -1.79
CA SER A 170 -1.19 -17.23 -2.47
C SER A 170 0.31 -17.54 -2.36
N ASN A 171 1.17 -16.54 -2.49
CA ASN A 171 2.62 -16.70 -2.35
C ASN A 171 3.01 -17.06 -0.91
N MET A 172 2.41 -16.42 0.10
CA MET A 172 2.65 -16.75 1.51
C MET A 172 2.24 -18.17 1.93
N ARG A 173 1.34 -18.82 1.19
CA ARG A 173 0.91 -20.20 1.48
C ARG A 173 1.83 -21.27 0.88
N LEU A 174 2.82 -20.86 0.08
CA LEU A 174 3.75 -21.75 -0.60
C LEU A 174 5.12 -21.82 0.08
N ASP A 175 5.35 -20.98 1.10
CA ASP A 175 6.52 -20.96 1.99
C ASP A 175 6.19 -21.64 3.33
#